data_AF-A0A833XSW5-F1
#
_entry.id   AF-A0A833XSW5-F1
#
_cell.length_a   1.000
_cell.length_b   1.000
_cell.length_c   1.000
_cell.angle_alpha   90.00
_cell.angle_beta   90.00
_cell.angle_gamma   90.00
#
_symmetry.space_group_name_H-M   'P 1'
#
loop_
_entity.id
_entity.type
_entity.pdbx_description
1 polymer ?
#
loop_
_entity_poly.entity_id
_entity_poly.type
_entity_poly.pdbx_seq_one_letter_code
_entity_poly.pdbx_strand_id
1 'polypeptide(L)'
;MADALPQQLSLFRSLIETRRFDDVTLRILGSVLVSKSLKSLKEVQSSLRVFLRAESVPVIREIVEKPVDQKLLILEFLVHAFALIGDVESCLALRYEALHMRELESASCQWLEVSYLEWLNFAELSLDNGFCSIAVKACDNALLCLKMNDTANPKTNAVSGNFQALDRIKRLKDFAMTSAASRSVKAQAAEYSNKKSAEKSIMHPAPCEEKRCAASTMFRNGIKERNLRKLQDLRRITSASHTIQL
;
A
#
# COMPACT_ATOMS: atom_id res chain seq x y z
N MET A 1 28.41 -32.43 -4.46
CA MET A 1 27.60 -32.00 -3.30
C MET A 1 26.19 -31.78 -3.79
N ALA A 2 25.21 -32.53 -3.28
CA ALA A 2 23.81 -32.36 -3.65
C ALA A 2 23.37 -30.92 -3.36
N ASP A 3 22.52 -30.35 -4.22
CA ASP A 3 22.00 -28.98 -4.06
C ASP A 3 21.25 -28.92 -2.71
N ALA A 4 21.86 -28.30 -1.70
CA ALA A 4 21.31 -28.21 -0.35
C ALA A 4 20.11 -27.26 -0.28
N LEU A 5 19.90 -26.43 -1.31
CA LEU A 5 18.86 -25.42 -1.32
C LEU A 5 17.44 -26.01 -1.34
N PRO A 6 17.04 -26.91 -2.25
CA PRO A 6 15.69 -27.46 -2.24
C PRO A 6 15.31 -28.10 -0.90
N GLN A 7 16.29 -28.72 -0.22
CA GLN A 7 16.12 -29.29 1.11
C GLN A 7 15.90 -28.20 2.16
N GLN A 8 16.71 -27.13 2.17
CA GLN A 8 16.52 -26.00 3.09
C GLN A 8 15.22 -25.24 2.85
N LEU A 9 14.80 -25.07 1.59
CA LEU A 9 13.51 -24.47 1.24
C LEU A 9 12.34 -25.32 1.71
N SER A 10 12.39 -26.64 1.49
CA SER A 10 11.36 -27.57 1.98
C SER A 10 11.30 -27.59 3.50
N LEU A 11 12.46 -27.57 4.16
CA LEU A 11 12.54 -27.50 5.62
C LEU A 11 11.91 -26.21 6.14
N PHE A 12 12.26 -25.06 5.55
CA PHE A 12 11.67 -23.78 5.92
C PHE A 12 10.14 -23.80 5.81
N ARG A 13 9.60 -24.28 4.68
CA ARG A 13 8.14 -24.38 4.48
C ARG A 13 7.47 -25.23 5.56
N SER A 14 8.01 -26.41 5.83
CA SER A 14 7.49 -27.31 6.85
C SER A 14 7.51 -26.68 8.26
N LEU A 15 8.55 -25.91 8.59
CA LEU A 15 8.64 -25.18 9.86
C LEU A 15 7.55 -24.10 9.98
N ILE A 16 7.27 -23.36 8.91
CA ILE A 16 6.19 -22.36 8.90
C ILE A 16 4.80 -23.03 9.02
N GLU A 17 4.57 -24.11 8.29
CA GLU A 17 3.33 -24.89 8.35
C GLU A 17 3.08 -25.46 9.74
N THR A 18 4.15 -25.86 10.45
CA THR A 18 4.11 -26.35 11.84
C THR A 18 4.20 -25.24 12.90
N ARG A 19 4.09 -23.97 12.49
CA ARG A 19 4.05 -22.78 13.37
C ARG A 19 5.32 -22.60 14.22
N ARG A 20 6.48 -22.99 13.67
CA ARG A 20 7.81 -22.77 14.30
C ARG A 20 8.35 -21.39 13.97
N PHE A 21 7.93 -20.41 14.76
CA PHE A 21 8.32 -19.01 14.65
C PHE A 21 9.48 -18.69 15.59
N ASP A 22 10.70 -19.00 15.17
CA ASP A 22 11.93 -18.78 15.96
C ASP A 22 13.11 -18.34 15.08
N ASP A 23 14.20 -17.94 15.75
CA ASP A 23 15.44 -17.47 15.10
C ASP A 23 16.15 -18.56 14.29
N VAL A 24 15.92 -19.84 14.60
CA VAL A 24 16.48 -20.94 13.81
C VAL A 24 15.80 -20.95 12.44
N THR A 25 14.47 -20.84 12.40
CA THR A 25 13.69 -20.74 11.16
C THR A 25 14.09 -19.51 10.33
N LEU A 26 14.31 -18.35 10.95
CA LEU A 26 14.80 -17.16 10.24
C LEU A 26 16.20 -17.34 9.64
N ARG A 27 17.12 -18.00 10.36
CA ARG A 27 18.48 -18.29 9.84
C ARG A 27 18.46 -19.23 8.65
N ILE A 28 17.54 -20.21 8.63
CA ILE A 28 17.34 -21.07 7.46
C ILE A 28 16.93 -20.23 6.25
N LEU A 29 15.96 -19.32 6.42
CA LEU A 29 15.55 -18.39 5.37
C LEU A 29 16.71 -17.52 4.87
N GLY A 30 17.50 -16.94 5.78
CA GLY A 30 18.69 -16.16 5.42
C GLY A 30 19.70 -16.97 4.60
N SER A 31 19.94 -18.22 4.98
CA SER A 31 20.88 -19.12 4.27
C SER A 31 20.42 -19.44 2.84
N VAL A 32 19.12 -19.67 2.66
CA VAL A 32 18.49 -19.88 1.35
C VAL A 32 18.77 -18.68 0.43
N LEU A 33 18.61 -17.45 0.94
CA LEU A 33 18.75 -16.22 0.17
C LEU A 33 20.21 -15.88 -0.18
N VAL A 34 21.18 -16.25 0.65
CA VAL A 34 22.62 -16.00 0.39
C VAL A 34 23.20 -16.94 -0.68
N SER A 35 22.63 -18.14 -0.84
CA SER A 35 23.22 -19.21 -1.65
C SER A 35 23.02 -19.09 -3.18
N LYS A 36 22.41 -18.01 -3.69
CA LYS A 36 21.91 -17.95 -5.08
C LYS A 36 22.45 -16.78 -5.91
N SER A 37 22.56 -17.02 -7.22
CA SER A 37 22.82 -15.96 -8.19
C SER A 37 21.63 -15.01 -8.28
N LEU A 38 21.86 -13.75 -8.69
CA LEU A 38 20.81 -12.72 -8.68
C LEU A 38 19.53 -13.11 -9.43
N LYS A 39 19.64 -13.91 -10.50
CA LYS A 39 18.48 -14.38 -11.29
C LYS A 39 17.67 -15.42 -10.53
N SER A 40 18.31 -16.45 -9.98
CA SER A 40 17.62 -17.50 -9.20
C SER A 40 17.14 -16.99 -7.83
N LEU A 41 17.83 -15.98 -7.26
CA LEU A 41 17.41 -15.32 -6.03
C LEU A 41 16.04 -14.64 -6.18
N LYS A 42 15.80 -13.91 -7.27
CA LYS A 42 14.51 -13.24 -7.50
C LYS A 42 13.34 -14.23 -7.64
N GLU A 43 13.59 -15.37 -8.28
CA GLU A 43 12.59 -16.44 -8.42
C GLU A 43 12.29 -17.10 -7.06
N VAL A 44 13.32 -17.38 -6.27
CA VAL A 44 13.16 -17.91 -4.91
C VAL A 44 12.42 -16.91 -4.02
N GLN A 45 12.77 -15.63 -4.06
CA GLN A 45 12.08 -14.57 -3.32
C GLN A 45 10.62 -14.43 -3.75
N SER A 46 10.30 -14.52 -5.05
CA SER A 46 8.91 -14.43 -5.51
C SER A 46 8.08 -15.63 -5.04
N SER A 47 8.64 -16.84 -5.09
CA SER A 47 7.98 -18.05 -4.59
C SER A 47 7.76 -17.99 -3.08
N LEU A 48 8.77 -17.59 -2.32
CA LEU A 48 8.68 -17.40 -0.87
C LEU A 48 7.68 -16.30 -0.49
N ARG A 49 7.60 -15.22 -1.29
CA ARG A 49 6.63 -14.16 -1.08
C ARG A 49 5.19 -14.67 -1.18
N VAL A 50 4.88 -15.40 -2.24
CA VAL A 50 3.54 -15.99 -2.42
C VAL A 50 3.20 -16.92 -1.26
N PHE A 51 4.14 -17.79 -0.91
CA PHE A 51 3.98 -18.73 0.21
C PHE A 51 3.76 -18.01 1.55
N LEU A 52 4.64 -17.09 1.93
CA LEU A 52 4.56 -16.39 3.22
C LEU A 52 3.32 -15.51 3.31
N ARG A 53 2.90 -14.84 2.24
CA ARG A 53 1.62 -14.10 2.21
C ARG A 53 0.43 -15.03 2.41
N ALA A 54 0.45 -16.23 1.83
CA ALA A 54 -0.62 -17.20 2.01
C ALA A 54 -0.67 -17.74 3.44
N GLU A 55 0.48 -18.10 4.01
CA GLU A 55 0.59 -18.67 5.36
C GLU A 55 0.44 -17.64 6.47
N SER A 56 0.82 -16.38 6.26
CA SER A 56 0.68 -15.35 7.30
C SER A 56 -0.78 -15.08 7.65
N VAL A 57 -1.69 -15.19 6.69
CA VAL A 57 -3.12 -14.90 6.87
C VAL A 57 -3.81 -15.85 7.89
N PRO A 58 -3.73 -17.19 7.78
CA PRO A 58 -4.25 -18.07 8.81
C PRO A 58 -3.51 -17.90 10.14
N VAL A 59 -2.19 -17.70 10.13
CA VAL A 59 -1.40 -17.44 11.35
C VAL A 59 -1.94 -16.22 12.12
N ILE A 60 -2.18 -15.10 11.43
CA ILE A 60 -2.72 -13.89 12.05
C ILE A 60 -4.09 -14.14 12.69
N ARG A 61 -4.93 -14.98 12.07
CA ARG A 61 -6.23 -15.37 12.66
C ARG A 61 -6.07 -16.27 13.88
N GLU A 62 -5.12 -17.20 13.85
CA GLU A 62 -4.85 -18.12 14.96
C GLU A 62 -4.31 -17.42 16.21
N ILE A 63 -3.55 -16.32 16.04
CA ILE A 63 -2.95 -15.62 17.18
C ILE A 63 -3.91 -14.67 17.90
N VAL A 64 -5.13 -14.42 17.39
CA VAL A 64 -6.08 -13.46 18.00
C VAL A 64 -6.38 -13.78 19.46
N GLU A 65 -6.48 -15.07 19.81
CA GLU A 65 -6.78 -15.52 21.18
C GLU A 65 -5.52 -15.76 22.04
N LYS A 66 -4.33 -15.51 21.51
CA LYS A 66 -3.07 -15.66 22.25
C LYS A 66 -2.81 -14.47 23.16
N PRO A 67 -2.00 -14.65 24.22
CA PRO A 67 -1.54 -13.52 25.02
C PRO A 67 -0.64 -12.59 24.17
N VAL A 68 -0.57 -11.31 24.58
CA VAL A 68 0.05 -10.23 23.80
C VAL A 68 1.52 -10.48 23.51
N ASP A 69 2.27 -11.03 24.47
CA ASP A 69 3.67 -11.44 24.30
C ASP A 69 3.85 -12.44 23.15
N GLN A 70 3.01 -13.47 23.08
CA GLN A 70 3.06 -14.45 21.99
C GLN A 70 2.62 -13.86 20.66
N LYS A 71 1.60 -12.98 20.64
CA LYS A 71 1.19 -12.26 19.43
C LYS A 71 2.35 -11.47 18.85
N LEU A 72 3.05 -10.71 19.71
CA LEU A 72 4.15 -9.85 19.30
C LEU A 72 5.35 -10.66 18.79
N LEU A 73 5.71 -11.76 19.46
CA LEU A 73 6.78 -12.66 18.98
C LEU A 73 6.50 -13.19 17.57
N ILE A 74 5.26 -13.59 17.29
CA ILE A 74 4.87 -14.11 15.99
C ILE A 74 4.85 -13.00 14.93
N LEU A 75 4.32 -11.82 15.26
CA LEU A 75 4.35 -10.67 14.36
C LEU A 75 5.79 -10.23 14.06
N GLU A 76 6.66 -10.19 15.06
CA GLU A 76 8.07 -9.86 14.91
C GLU A 76 8.78 -10.85 13.99
N PHE A 77 8.56 -12.15 14.18
CA PHE A 77 9.06 -13.18 13.27
C PHE A 77 8.63 -12.91 11.81
N LEU A 78 7.33 -12.65 11.58
CA LEU A 78 6.80 -12.42 10.24
C LEU A 78 7.37 -11.14 9.62
N VAL A 79 7.49 -10.05 10.39
CA VAL A 79 8.13 -8.79 9.96
C VAL A 79 9.55 -9.06 9.47
N HIS A 80 10.36 -9.80 10.24
CA HIS A 80 11.71 -10.16 9.84
C HIS A 80 11.74 -11.05 8.60
N ALA A 81 10.85 -12.05 8.51
CA ALA A 81 10.76 -12.91 7.35
C ALA A 81 10.44 -12.14 6.07
N PHE A 82 9.44 -11.24 6.10
CA PHE A 82 9.07 -10.39 4.97
C PHE A 82 10.17 -9.40 4.59
N ALA A 83 10.87 -8.83 5.58
CA ALA A 83 12.03 -7.98 5.34
C ALA A 83 13.15 -8.74 4.60
N LEU A 84 13.47 -9.96 5.03
CA LEU A 84 14.50 -10.80 4.39
C LEU A 84 14.19 -11.11 2.93
N ILE A 85 12.93 -11.42 2.60
CA ILE A 85 12.53 -11.71 1.21
C ILE A 85 12.24 -10.46 0.37
N GLY A 86 12.41 -9.26 0.94
CA GLY A 86 12.18 -7.99 0.26
C GLY A 86 10.70 -7.73 -0.07
N ASP A 87 9.77 -8.25 0.73
CA ASP A 87 8.35 -7.92 0.65
C ASP A 87 8.03 -6.76 1.58
N VAL A 88 8.34 -5.55 1.11
CA VAL A 88 8.20 -4.31 1.86
C VAL A 88 6.76 -4.06 2.31
N GLU A 89 5.78 -4.36 1.45
CA GLU A 89 4.36 -4.11 1.73
C GLU A 89 3.88 -4.92 2.94
N SER A 90 4.11 -6.24 2.92
CA SER A 90 3.72 -7.12 4.02
C SER A 90 4.52 -6.85 5.29
N CYS A 91 5.81 -6.50 5.16
CA CYS A 91 6.65 -6.10 6.28
C CYS A 91 6.09 -4.85 6.99
N LEU A 92 5.82 -3.77 6.23
CA LEU A 92 5.31 -2.52 6.79
C LEU A 92 3.89 -2.67 7.35
N ALA A 93 3.03 -3.46 6.70
CA ALA A 93 1.70 -3.74 7.19
C ALA A 93 1.74 -4.40 8.58
N LEU A 94 2.52 -5.47 8.74
CA LEU A 94 2.62 -6.15 10.04
C LEU A 94 3.32 -5.32 11.10
N ARG A 95 4.31 -4.50 10.71
CA ARG A 95 4.96 -3.57 11.64
C ARG A 95 3.98 -2.51 12.15
N TYR A 96 3.11 -1.99 11.28
CA TYR A 96 2.03 -1.08 11.69
C TYR A 96 1.07 -1.75 12.67
N GLU A 97 0.61 -2.98 12.38
CA GLU A 97 -0.29 -3.72 13.27
C GLU A 97 0.35 -4.02 14.62
N ALA A 98 1.64 -4.38 14.66
CA ALA A 98 2.36 -4.62 15.90
C ALA A 98 2.47 -3.36 16.77
N LEU A 99 2.77 -2.20 16.17
CA LEU A 99 2.79 -0.91 16.87
C LEU A 99 1.39 -0.57 17.40
N HIS A 100 0.35 -0.75 16.59
CA HIS A 100 -1.01 -0.43 17.00
C HIS A 100 -1.52 -1.34 18.12
N MET A 101 -1.23 -2.64 18.05
CA MET A 101 -1.55 -3.60 19.10
C MET A 101 -0.87 -3.24 20.42
N ARG A 102 0.40 -2.90 20.38
CA ARG A 102 1.17 -2.41 21.55
C ARG A 102 0.54 -1.17 22.17
N GLU A 103 0.15 -0.21 21.33
CA GLU A 103 -0.49 1.03 21.78
C GLU A 103 -1.84 0.76 22.48
N LEU A 104 -2.67 -0.14 21.94
CA LEU A 104 -3.95 -0.53 22.54
C LEU A 104 -3.78 -1.20 23.91
N GLU A 105 -2.75 -2.04 24.07
CA GLU A 105 -2.50 -2.82 25.28
C GLU A 105 -1.65 -2.06 26.32
N SER A 106 -1.09 -0.90 25.94
CA SER A 106 -0.20 -0.10 26.78
C SER A 106 -0.86 0.41 28.06
N ALA A 107 -2.18 0.61 28.05
CA ALA A 107 -2.96 0.98 29.23
C ALA A 107 -2.88 -0.06 30.37
N SER A 108 -2.76 -1.35 30.01
CA SER A 108 -2.67 -2.47 30.94
C SER A 108 -1.21 -2.85 31.25
N CYS A 109 -0.26 -2.48 30.40
CA CYS A 109 1.13 -2.93 30.45
C CYS A 109 2.09 -1.85 29.90
N GLN A 110 2.75 -1.10 30.79
CA GLN A 110 3.64 0.02 30.42
C GLN A 110 4.79 -0.37 29.48
N TRP A 111 5.32 -1.60 29.56
CA TRP A 111 6.40 -2.05 28.68
C TRP A 111 5.98 -2.16 27.21
N LEU A 112 4.67 -2.16 26.92
CA LEU A 112 4.12 -2.13 25.58
C LEU A 112 4.02 -0.72 25.00
N GLU A 113 4.23 0.33 25.80
CA GLU A 113 4.15 1.71 25.35
C GLU A 113 4.99 1.93 24.09
N VAL A 114 4.36 2.53 23.07
CA VAL A 114 5.02 2.86 21.80
C VAL A 114 5.49 4.31 21.88
N SER A 115 6.78 4.51 21.70
CA SER A 115 7.37 5.84 21.71
C SER A 115 7.05 6.61 20.42
N TYR A 116 7.05 7.94 20.50
CA TYR A 116 6.93 8.79 19.30
C TYR A 116 8.05 8.49 18.28
N LEU A 117 9.23 8.05 18.75
CA LEU A 117 10.38 7.75 17.90
C LEU A 117 10.15 6.48 17.09
N GLU A 118 9.51 5.45 17.65
CA GLU A 118 9.12 4.26 16.92
C GLU A 118 8.14 4.58 15.79
N TRP A 119 7.12 5.41 16.08
CA TRP A 119 6.17 5.88 15.07
C TRP A 119 6.83 6.77 14.01
N LEU A 120 7.75 7.65 14.40
CA LEU A 120 8.49 8.50 13.48
C LEU A 120 9.40 7.68 12.54
N ASN A 121 10.15 6.72 13.08
CA ASN A 121 10.98 5.81 12.28
C ASN A 121 10.11 5.00 11.30
N PHE A 122 8.94 4.54 11.74
CA PHE A 122 7.99 3.84 10.87
C PHE A 122 7.41 4.77 9.78
N ALA A 123 7.15 6.04 10.10
CA ALA A 123 6.69 7.03 9.13
C ALA A 123 7.74 7.30 8.04
N GLU A 124 9.00 7.47 8.43
CA GLU A 124 10.13 7.66 7.50
C GLU A 124 10.28 6.45 6.57
N LEU A 125 10.33 5.25 7.13
CA LEU A 125 10.38 4.01 6.34
C LEU A 125 9.20 3.87 5.38
N SER A 126 7.99 4.21 5.83
CA SER A 126 6.78 4.15 4.99
C SER A 126 6.86 5.15 3.83
N LEU A 127 7.35 6.36 4.08
CA LEU A 127 7.50 7.40 3.09
C LEU A 127 8.57 7.05 2.05
N ASP A 128 9.73 6.56 2.49
CA ASP A 128 10.83 6.13 1.63
C ASP A 128 10.41 5.02 0.67
N ASN A 129 9.46 4.18 1.10
CA ASN A 129 8.87 3.12 0.28
C ASN A 129 7.61 3.56 -0.50
N GLY A 130 7.27 4.86 -0.46
CA GLY A 130 6.19 5.45 -1.25
C GLY A 130 4.79 5.35 -0.65
N PHE A 131 4.64 4.79 0.54
CA PHE A 131 3.36 4.65 1.26
C PHE A 131 2.98 5.93 2.01
N CYS A 132 2.78 7.02 1.26
CA CYS A 132 2.58 8.37 1.80
C CYS A 132 1.40 8.45 2.79
N SER A 133 0.26 7.83 2.45
CA SER A 133 -0.93 7.84 3.33
C SER A 133 -0.69 7.11 4.66
N ILE A 134 0.14 6.08 4.66
CA ILE A 134 0.51 5.34 5.87
C ILE A 134 1.50 6.16 6.70
N ALA A 135 2.48 6.81 6.05
CA ALA A 135 3.40 7.72 6.71
C ALA A 135 2.67 8.87 7.43
N VAL A 136 1.60 9.43 6.83
CA VAL A 136 0.77 10.45 7.48
C VAL A 136 0.13 9.92 8.77
N LYS A 137 -0.49 8.73 8.73
CA LYS A 137 -1.09 8.10 9.93
C LYS A 137 -0.06 7.86 11.03
N ALA A 138 1.12 7.37 10.66
CA ALA A 138 2.21 7.16 11.59
C ALA A 138 2.69 8.48 12.24
N CYS A 139 2.74 9.57 11.47
CA CYS A 139 3.02 10.90 12.02
C CYS A 139 1.93 11.36 13.00
N ASP A 140 0.65 11.06 12.72
CA ASP A 140 -0.45 11.34 13.65
C ASP A 140 -0.28 10.61 14.97
N ASN A 141 0.05 9.31 14.94
CA ASN A 141 0.32 8.54 16.16
C ASN A 141 1.55 9.09 16.91
N ALA A 142 2.64 9.43 16.21
CA ALA A 142 3.82 10.04 16.84
C ALA A 142 3.48 11.35 17.58
N LEU A 143 2.61 12.20 16.99
CA LEU A 143 2.15 13.43 17.63
C LEU A 143 1.26 13.15 18.86
N LEU A 144 0.47 12.09 18.85
CA LEU A 144 -0.33 11.67 20.01
C LEU A 144 0.58 11.24 21.17
N CYS A 145 1.62 10.43 20.91
CA CYS A 145 2.60 10.03 21.92
C CYS A 145 3.29 11.25 22.57
N LEU A 146 3.67 12.28 21.79
CA LEU A 146 4.26 13.49 22.36
C LEU A 146 3.31 14.23 23.30
N LYS A 147 2.04 14.34 22.93
CA LYS A 147 1.02 15.01 23.77
C LYS A 147 0.79 14.27 25.08
N MET A 148 0.76 12.94 25.08
CA MET A 148 0.60 12.14 26.30
C MET A 148 1.80 12.33 27.24
N ASN A 149 3.01 12.39 26.69
CA ASN A 149 4.23 12.63 27.48
C ASN A 149 4.27 14.02 28.14
N ASP A 150 3.81 15.07 27.44
CA ASP A 150 3.72 16.42 28.01
C ASP A 150 2.72 16.50 29.19
N THR A 151 1.64 15.70 29.15
CA THR A 151 0.66 15.65 30.25
C THR A 151 1.14 14.82 31.45
N ALA A 152 2.00 13.84 31.24
CA ALA A 152 2.47 12.92 32.28
C ALA A 152 3.68 13.46 33.08
N ASN A 153 4.51 14.33 32.50
CA ASN A 153 5.75 14.76 33.17
C ASN A 153 6.12 16.25 32.91
N PRO A 154 5.57 17.19 33.69
CA PRO A 154 5.74 18.64 33.45
C PRO A 154 7.11 19.23 33.85
N LYS A 155 8.11 18.41 34.24
CA LYS A 155 9.39 18.92 34.78
C LYS A 155 10.47 19.12 33.71
N THR A 156 10.66 20.39 33.34
CA THR A 156 11.93 21.11 33.11
C THR A 156 13.13 20.30 32.59
N ASN A 157 13.17 20.12 31.27
CA ASN A 157 14.32 19.97 30.34
C ASN A 157 13.92 19.23 29.05
N ALA A 158 12.76 18.56 29.05
CA ALA A 158 12.18 17.90 27.87
C ALA A 158 11.54 18.85 26.84
N VAL A 159 11.24 20.09 27.23
CA VAL A 159 10.49 21.06 26.40
C VAL A 159 11.22 21.41 25.09
N SER A 160 12.56 21.52 25.10
CA SER A 160 13.34 21.83 23.90
C SER A 160 13.46 20.62 22.94
N GLY A 161 13.57 19.40 23.48
CA GLY A 161 13.66 18.17 22.69
C GLY A 161 12.32 17.81 22.04
N ASN A 162 11.22 17.96 22.80
CA ASN A 162 9.86 17.73 22.30
C ASN A 162 9.49 18.74 21.20
N PHE A 163 9.94 20.00 21.30
CA PHE A 163 9.70 21.00 20.24
C PHE A 163 10.40 20.64 18.92
N GLN A 164 11.65 20.19 18.96
CA GLN A 164 12.38 19.75 17.77
C GLN A 164 11.77 18.48 17.17
N ALA A 165 11.39 17.51 18.01
CA ALA A 165 10.70 16.29 17.57
C ALA A 165 9.35 16.62 16.92
N LEU A 166 8.57 17.52 17.53
CA LEU A 166 7.28 17.97 17.02
C LEU A 166 7.42 18.68 15.66
N ASP A 167 8.40 19.56 15.50
CA ASP A 167 8.67 20.22 14.21
C ASP A 167 9.06 19.20 13.13
N ARG A 168 9.94 18.24 13.47
CA ARG A 168 10.33 17.15 12.55
C ARG A 168 9.12 16.33 12.11
N ILE A 169 8.28 15.89 13.04
CA ILE A 169 7.09 15.08 12.72
C ILE A 169 6.11 15.87 11.83
N LYS A 170 5.87 17.16 12.14
CA LYS A 170 4.99 18.00 11.32
C LYS A 170 5.51 18.16 9.89
N ARG A 171 6.80 18.47 9.72
CA ARG A 171 7.41 18.60 8.39
C ARG A 171 7.31 17.31 7.58
N LEU A 172 7.59 16.16 8.21
CA LEU A 172 7.46 14.86 7.56
C LEU A 172 6.01 14.59 7.13
N LYS A 173 5.05 14.89 8.01
CA LYS A 173 3.62 14.76 7.74
C LYS A 173 3.18 15.62 6.56
N ASP A 174 3.56 16.90 6.55
CA ASP A 174 3.22 17.84 5.50
C ASP A 174 3.80 17.38 4.15
N PHE A 175 5.07 16.96 4.15
CA PHE A 175 5.70 16.39 2.97
C PHE A 175 4.98 15.13 2.45
N ALA A 176 4.61 14.21 3.35
CA ALA A 176 3.88 13.01 3.00
C ALA A 176 2.48 13.35 2.43
N MET A 177 1.79 14.34 2.98
CA MET A 177 0.51 14.83 2.45
C MET A 177 0.66 15.42 1.05
N THR A 178 1.64 16.30 0.83
CA THR A 178 1.91 16.88 -0.49
C THR A 178 2.24 15.78 -1.50
N SER A 179 3.04 14.80 -1.11
CA SER A 179 3.40 13.65 -1.95
C SER A 179 2.20 12.75 -2.26
N ALA A 180 1.29 12.54 -1.31
CA ALA A 180 0.05 11.81 -1.54
C ALA A 180 -0.89 12.58 -2.49
N ALA A 181 -1.01 13.90 -2.31
CA ALA A 181 -1.86 14.76 -3.11
C ALA A 181 -1.39 14.84 -4.57
N SER A 182 -0.08 14.97 -4.80
CA SER A 182 0.51 15.00 -6.16
C SER A 182 0.33 13.67 -6.90
N ARG A 183 0.31 12.55 -6.19
CA ARG A 183 0.04 11.22 -6.75
C ARG A 183 -1.44 10.89 -6.88
N SER A 184 -2.35 11.81 -6.57
CA SER A 184 -3.78 11.58 -6.74
C SER A 184 -4.17 11.46 -8.21
N VAL A 185 -5.20 10.65 -8.50
CA VAL A 185 -5.72 10.48 -9.87
C VAL A 185 -6.08 11.83 -10.51
N LYS A 186 -6.62 12.77 -9.73
CA LYS A 186 -6.95 14.11 -10.21
C LYS A 186 -5.70 14.90 -10.59
N ALA A 187 -4.67 14.91 -9.73
CA ALA A 187 -3.41 15.58 -10.01
C ALA A 187 -2.71 14.97 -11.23
N GLN A 188 -2.65 13.64 -11.32
CA GLN A 188 -2.07 12.92 -12.45
C GLN A 188 -2.86 13.16 -13.76
N ALA A 189 -4.19 13.22 -13.70
CA ALA A 189 -5.02 13.53 -14.87
C ALA A 189 -4.84 14.99 -15.34
N ALA A 190 -4.68 15.93 -14.41
CA ALA A 190 -4.37 17.31 -14.73
C ALA A 190 -2.98 17.44 -15.37
N GLU A 191 -1.96 16.80 -14.79
CA GLU A 191 -0.60 16.76 -15.33
C GLU A 191 -0.57 16.13 -16.73
N TYR A 192 -1.24 15.00 -16.92
CA TYR A 192 -1.37 14.36 -18.22
C TYR A 192 -2.06 15.26 -19.26
N SER A 193 -3.13 15.96 -18.86
CA SER A 193 -3.84 16.90 -19.74
C SER A 193 -2.97 18.09 -20.13
N ASN A 194 -2.19 18.62 -19.19
CA ASN A 194 -1.24 19.71 -19.43
C ASN A 194 -0.08 19.28 -20.33
N LYS A 195 0.44 18.06 -20.14
CA LYS A 195 1.48 17.50 -21.02
C LYS A 195 0.95 17.31 -22.44
N LYS A 196 -0.28 16.80 -22.56
CA LYS A 196 -0.94 16.60 -23.87
C LYS A 196 -1.24 17.92 -24.59
N SER A 197 -1.60 18.98 -23.86
CA SER A 197 -1.79 20.30 -24.47
C SER A 197 -0.45 20.92 -24.89
N ALA A 198 0.61 20.74 -24.10
CA ALA A 198 1.97 21.16 -24.46
C ALA A 198 2.51 20.40 -25.70
N GLU A 199 2.31 19.08 -25.80
CA GLU A 199 2.72 18.28 -26.96
C GLU A 199 1.96 18.68 -28.24
N LYS A 200 0.66 18.97 -28.14
CA LYS A 200 -0.13 19.49 -29.27
C LYS A 200 0.32 20.88 -29.72
N SER A 201 0.77 21.71 -28.79
CA SER A 201 1.34 23.03 -29.11
C SER A 201 2.64 22.92 -29.92
N ILE A 202 3.46 21.90 -29.63
CA ILE A 202 4.74 21.65 -30.32
C ILE A 202 4.54 21.07 -31.73
N MET A 203 3.43 20.36 -31.99
CA MET A 203 3.17 19.67 -33.26
C MET A 203 2.53 20.55 -34.36
N HIS A 204 2.35 21.85 -34.15
CA HIS A 204 1.81 22.78 -35.15
C HIS A 204 2.85 23.76 -35.70
N PRO A 205 3.60 23.42 -36.78
CA PRO A 205 4.09 24.43 -37.70
C PRO A 205 3.03 24.69 -38.78
N ALA A 206 2.54 25.94 -38.83
CA ALA A 206 1.73 26.61 -39.87
C ALA A 206 0.47 25.92 -40.45
N PRO A 207 -0.62 26.67 -40.73
CA PRO A 207 -1.89 26.09 -41.15
C PRO A 207 -1.83 25.69 -42.64
N CYS A 208 -1.75 24.39 -42.91
CA CYS A 208 -2.08 23.83 -44.22
C CYS A 208 -3.55 23.36 -44.18
N GLU A 209 -4.38 23.84 -45.11
CA GLU A 209 -5.81 23.50 -45.19
C GLU A 209 -6.01 21.98 -45.33
N GLU A 210 -6.36 21.32 -44.23
CA GLU A 210 -6.61 19.88 -44.22
C GLU A 210 -8.09 19.60 -44.52
N LYS A 211 -8.35 19.01 -45.68
CA LYS A 211 -9.68 18.56 -46.13
C LYS A 211 -10.31 17.64 -45.08
N ARG A 212 -11.39 18.10 -44.44
CA ARG A 212 -12.16 17.34 -43.44
C ARG A 212 -12.49 15.95 -43.98
N CYS A 213 -11.98 14.93 -43.29
CA CYS A 213 -12.10 13.53 -43.68
C CYS A 213 -13.57 13.07 -43.64
N ALA A 214 -14.19 12.97 -44.82
CA ALA A 214 -15.61 12.69 -45.04
C ALA A 214 -16.12 11.39 -44.38
N ALA A 215 -15.24 10.45 -44.06
CA ALA A 215 -15.62 9.18 -43.44
C ALA A 215 -16.13 9.35 -42.00
N SER A 216 -15.55 10.26 -41.20
CA SER A 216 -15.94 10.44 -39.79
C SER A 216 -17.31 11.11 -39.65
N THR A 217 -17.61 12.07 -40.53
CA THR A 217 -18.93 12.71 -40.62
C THR A 217 -19.99 11.73 -41.11
N MET A 218 -19.70 10.91 -42.12
CA MET A 218 -20.64 9.88 -42.60
C MET A 218 -20.95 8.83 -41.52
N PHE A 219 -19.95 8.38 -40.76
CA PHE A 219 -20.17 7.44 -39.65
C PHE A 219 -21.08 8.03 -38.56
N ARG A 220 -20.82 9.28 -38.15
CA ARG A 220 -21.63 9.98 -37.15
C ARG A 220 -23.06 10.22 -37.62
N ASN A 221 -23.25 10.55 -38.90
CA ASN A 221 -24.57 10.75 -39.49
C ASN A 221 -25.33 9.42 -39.58
N GLY A 222 -24.66 8.32 -39.93
CA GLY A 222 -25.27 6.98 -39.95
C GLY A 222 -25.78 6.52 -38.60
N ILE A 223 -25.05 6.84 -37.51
CA ILE A 223 -25.52 6.56 -36.14
C ILE A 223 -26.78 7.37 -35.82
N LYS A 224 -26.81 8.67 -36.18
CA LYS A 224 -27.98 9.54 -35.92
C LYS A 224 -29.22 9.05 -36.66
N GLU A 225 -29.10 8.69 -37.94
CA GLU A 225 -30.21 8.16 -38.72
C GLU A 225 -30.72 6.82 -38.18
N ARG A 226 -29.82 5.94 -37.73
CA ARG A 226 -30.22 4.66 -37.12
C ARG A 226 -31.01 4.88 -35.83
N ASN A 227 -30.60 5.84 -35.01
CA ASN A 227 -31.28 6.17 -33.76
C ASN A 227 -32.64 6.83 -34.02
N LEU A 228 -32.74 7.70 -35.03
CA LEU A 228 -34.00 8.33 -35.42
C LEU A 228 -35.02 7.29 -35.90
N ARG A 229 -34.61 6.32 -36.71
CA ARG A 229 -35.48 5.21 -37.15
C ARG A 229 -36.00 4.40 -35.97
N LYS A 230 -35.13 3.99 -35.05
CA LYS A 230 -35.54 3.27 -33.83
C LYS A 230 -36.54 4.07 -32.98
N LEU A 231 -36.36 5.39 -32.88
CA LEU A 231 -37.27 6.25 -32.14
C LEU A 231 -38.65 6.34 -32.81
N GLN A 232 -38.70 6.39 -34.14
CA GLN A 232 -39.95 6.39 -34.90
C GLN A 232 -40.68 5.04 -34.79
N ASP A 233 -39.95 3.93 -34.86
CA ASP A 233 -40.52 2.58 -34.70
C ASP A 233 -41.12 2.39 -33.31
N LEU A 234 -40.41 2.83 -32.26
CA LEU A 234 -40.93 2.82 -30.89
C LEU A 234 -42.22 3.63 -30.76
N ARG A 235 -42.26 4.85 -31.33
CA ARG A 235 -43.46 5.70 -31.32
C ARG A 235 -44.64 5.07 -32.07
N ARG A 236 -44.39 4.37 -33.18
CA ARG A 236 -45.42 3.63 -33.94
C ARG A 236 -45.99 2.45 -33.16
N ILE A 237 -45.14 1.72 -32.44
CA ILE A 237 -45.55 0.63 -31.55
C ILE A 237 -46.43 1.18 -30.41
N THR A 238 -46.06 2.33 -29.82
CA THR A 238 -46.86 2.95 -28.75
C THR A 238 -48.20 3.51 -29.25
N SER A 239 -48.28 4.01 -30.50
CA SER A 239 -49.54 4.50 -31.07
C SER A 239 -50.49 3.38 -31.51
N ALA A 240 -49.98 2.21 -31.89
CA ALA A 240 -50.80 1.06 -32.30
C ALA A 240 -51.50 0.37 -31.11
N SER A 241 -50.97 0.50 -29.89
CA SER A 241 -51.58 -0.03 -28.67
C SER A 241 -52.81 0.75 -28.17
N HIS A 242 -53.16 1.88 -28.79
CA HIS A 242 -54.32 2.70 -28.40
C HIS A 242 -55.52 2.64 -29.35
N THR A 243 -55.55 1.73 -30.35
CA THR A 243 -56.64 1.66 -31.34
C THR A 243 -57.37 0.29 -31.37
N ILE A 244 -57.35 -0.47 -30.27
CA ILE A 244 -58.21 -1.65 -30.11
C ILE A 244 -58.95 -1.57 -28.77
N GLN A 245 -59.90 -0.65 -28.68
CA GLN A 245 -61.09 -0.78 -27.83
C GLN A 245 -62.19 0.06 -28.48
N LEU A 246 -63.05 -0.63 -29.26
CA LEU A 246 -64.48 -0.37 -29.41
C LEU A 246 -65.12 -1.70 -29.83
#